data_AF-A0AAE4JEX6-F1
#
_entry.id   AF-A0AAE4JEX6-F1
#
_cell.length_a   1.000
_cell.length_b   1.000
_cell.length_c   1.000
_cell.angle_alpha   90.00
_cell.angle_beta   90.00
_cell.angle_gamma   90.00
#
_symmetry.space_group_name_H-M   'P 1'
#
loop_
_entity.id
_entity.type
_entity.pdbx_description
1 polymer ?
#
loop_
_entity_poly.entity_id
_entity_poly.type
_entity_poly.pdbx_seq_one_letter_code
_entity_poly.pdbx_strand_id
1 'polypeptide(L)'
;MLSSPVWRGTPTLAFCAGLVCGGVLTALVSLVAGSLLRAPLPAAACWAVVAAVLGAVLLRETGVWSFRLPENRRLVPDTVFRLGRHLGPLQFGFEMGTGARTYLPSGLPYVAAIAVALTASLPAALAAGVGFGLGRALMTTANLRYDGESGWDGEWRAHGRALKALTGAAFVVPLAAVAVTVLSGTP
;
A
#
# COMPACT_ATOMS: atom_id res chain seq x y z
N MET A 1 3.47 -17.93 9.99
CA MET A 1 2.91 -18.74 8.87
C MET A 1 3.85 -18.84 7.67
N LEU A 2 4.51 -17.75 7.23
CA LEU A 2 5.52 -17.80 6.16
C LEU A 2 6.89 -18.39 6.58
N SER A 3 7.09 -18.65 7.87
CA SER A 3 8.34 -19.16 8.44
C SER A 3 8.51 -20.68 8.34
N SER A 4 7.49 -21.43 7.90
CA SER A 4 7.67 -22.87 7.69
C SER A 4 8.52 -23.14 6.44
N PRO A 5 9.32 -24.23 6.40
CA PRO A 5 10.20 -24.56 5.28
C PRO A 5 9.50 -24.60 3.91
N VAL A 6 8.19 -24.86 3.92
CA VAL A 6 7.32 -24.96 2.73
C VAL A 6 7.20 -23.64 1.97
N TRP A 7 7.41 -22.51 2.64
CA TRP A 7 7.27 -21.17 2.07
C TRP A 7 8.56 -20.57 1.52
N ARG A 8 9.67 -21.31 1.49
CA ARG A 8 10.96 -20.83 0.98
C ARG A 8 11.10 -21.06 -0.53
N GLY A 9 11.66 -20.08 -1.24
CA GLY A 9 11.98 -20.17 -2.68
C GLY A 9 10.84 -19.73 -3.60
N THR A 10 10.52 -20.54 -4.60
CA THR A 10 9.53 -20.20 -5.64
C THR A 10 8.10 -19.89 -5.15
N PRO A 11 7.59 -20.46 -4.03
CA PRO A 11 6.30 -20.05 -3.45
C PRO A 11 6.29 -18.61 -2.91
N THR A 12 7.40 -18.13 -2.34
CA THR A 12 7.52 -16.73 -1.89
C THR A 12 7.44 -15.78 -3.07
N LEU A 13 8.10 -16.12 -4.18
CA LEU A 13 8.09 -15.31 -5.40
C LEU A 13 6.69 -15.24 -6.00
N ALA A 14 5.97 -16.37 -6.04
CA ALA A 14 4.58 -16.41 -6.49
C ALA A 14 3.68 -15.50 -5.64
N PHE A 15 3.86 -15.54 -4.31
CA PHE A 15 3.17 -14.64 -3.39
C PHE A 15 3.51 -13.15 -3.63
N CYS A 16 4.79 -12.80 -3.79
CA CYS A 16 5.21 -11.44 -4.09
C CYS A 16 4.68 -10.94 -5.44
N ALA A 17 4.69 -11.80 -6.47
CA ALA A 17 4.08 -11.51 -7.76
C ALA A 17 2.58 -11.22 -7.62
N GLY A 18 1.88 -12.04 -6.83
CA GLY A 18 0.48 -11.81 -6.48
C GLY A 18 0.28 -10.43 -5.86
N LEU A 19 1.08 -10.06 -4.86
CA LEU A 19 0.99 -8.74 -4.21
C LEU A 19 1.13 -7.58 -5.19
N VAL A 20 2.10 -7.66 -6.10
CA VAL A 20 2.33 -6.64 -7.14
C VAL A 20 1.17 -6.58 -8.12
N CYS A 21 0.71 -7.73 -8.63
CA CYS A 21 -0.43 -7.79 -9.53
C CYS A 21 -1.71 -7.22 -8.89
N GLY A 22 -1.97 -7.55 -7.62
CA GLY A 22 -3.10 -7.01 -6.86
C GLY A 22 -2.99 -5.49 -6.68
N GLY A 23 -1.80 -4.99 -6.36
CA GLY A 23 -1.55 -3.56 -6.20
C GLY A 23 -1.72 -2.78 -7.50
N VAL A 24 -1.21 -3.31 -8.62
CA VAL A 24 -1.40 -2.76 -9.95
C VAL A 24 -2.89 -2.73 -10.32
N LEU A 25 -3.63 -3.82 -10.07
CA LEU A 25 -5.06 -3.85 -10.33
C LEU A 25 -5.80 -2.77 -9.53
N THR A 26 -5.53 -2.64 -8.23
CA THR A 26 -6.16 -1.60 -7.39
C THR A 26 -5.84 -0.19 -7.90
N ALA A 27 -4.60 0.06 -8.32
CA ALA A 27 -4.22 1.36 -8.89
C ALA A 27 -4.93 1.65 -10.21
N LEU A 28 -5.07 0.64 -11.09
CA LEU A 28 -5.82 0.78 -12.35
C LEU A 28 -7.31 1.04 -12.11
N VAL A 29 -7.93 0.29 -11.19
CA VAL A 29 -9.33 0.52 -10.79
C VAL A 29 -9.50 1.93 -10.23
N SER A 30 -8.57 2.38 -9.38
CA SER A 30 -8.60 3.74 -8.81
C SER A 30 -8.43 4.82 -9.88
N LEU A 31 -7.53 4.60 -10.84
CA LEU A 31 -7.32 5.51 -11.97
C LEU A 31 -8.57 5.63 -12.84
N VAL A 32 -9.20 4.50 -13.19
CA VAL A 32 -10.40 4.46 -14.03
C VAL A 32 -11.61 5.06 -13.29
N ALA A 33 -11.83 4.71 -12.03
CA ALA A 33 -12.90 5.31 -11.24
C ALA A 33 -12.65 6.81 -11.03
N GLY A 34 -11.39 7.18 -10.82
CA GLY A 34 -10.96 8.55 -10.59
C GLY A 34 -11.06 9.44 -11.83
N SER A 35 -10.85 8.92 -13.04
CA SER A 35 -10.99 9.70 -14.27
C SER A 35 -12.42 10.25 -14.46
N LEU A 36 -13.43 9.50 -14.04
CA LEU A 36 -14.82 9.95 -14.00
C LEU A 36 -15.02 11.10 -12.99
N LEU A 37 -14.37 11.02 -11.83
CA LEU A 37 -14.46 12.04 -10.77
C LEU A 37 -13.70 13.33 -11.10
N ARG A 38 -12.62 13.23 -11.90
CA ARG A 38 -11.83 14.39 -12.33
C ARG A 38 -12.54 15.23 -13.39
N ALA A 39 -13.41 14.64 -14.20
CA ALA A 39 -14.06 15.34 -15.30
C ALA A 39 -14.73 16.68 -14.91
N PRO A 40 -15.44 16.79 -13.77
CA PRO A 40 -16.01 18.07 -13.33
C PRO A 40 -15.10 18.93 -12.44
N LEU A 41 -13.91 18.46 -12.04
CA LEU A 41 -13.09 19.10 -11.01
C LEU A 41 -11.85 19.81 -11.60
N PRO A 42 -11.57 21.06 -11.20
CA PRO A 42 -10.32 21.71 -11.55
C PRO A 42 -9.14 21.03 -10.84
N ALA A 43 -7.97 21.01 -11.48
CA ALA A 43 -6.77 20.34 -10.95
C ALA A 43 -6.38 20.80 -9.53
N ALA A 44 -6.55 22.09 -9.24
CA ALA A 44 -6.31 22.64 -7.90
C ALA A 44 -7.23 22.04 -6.83
N ALA A 45 -8.49 21.77 -7.16
CA ALA A 45 -9.42 21.12 -6.23
C ALA A 45 -9.02 19.66 -5.97
N CYS A 46 -8.60 18.92 -6.99
CA CYS A 46 -8.07 17.57 -6.84
C CYS A 46 -6.87 17.53 -5.87
N TRP A 47 -5.90 18.43 -6.05
CA TRP A 47 -4.73 18.53 -5.16
C TRP A 47 -5.10 18.99 -3.75
N ALA A 48 -6.06 19.91 -3.61
CA ALA A 48 -6.56 20.33 -2.30
C ALA A 48 -7.19 19.15 -1.53
N VAL A 49 -7.97 18.30 -2.20
CA VAL A 49 -8.54 17.08 -1.60
C VAL A 49 -7.43 16.12 -1.18
N VAL A 50 -6.43 15.88 -2.05
CA VAL A 50 -5.28 15.01 -1.72
C VAL A 50 -4.53 15.55 -0.50
N ALA A 51 -4.25 16.85 -0.46
CA ALA A 51 -3.55 17.49 0.66
C ALA A 51 -4.35 17.41 1.97
N ALA A 52 -5.67 17.64 1.92
CA ALA A 52 -6.54 17.55 3.09
C ALA A 52 -6.57 16.12 3.66
N VAL A 53 -6.71 15.11 2.78
CA VAL A 53 -6.71 13.70 3.20
C VAL A 53 -5.35 13.28 3.75
N LEU A 54 -4.25 13.71 3.11
CA LEU A 54 -2.90 13.47 3.60
C LEU A 54 -2.72 14.06 5.00
N GLY A 55 -3.11 15.32 5.21
CA GLY A 55 -3.04 15.98 6.51
C GLY A 55 -3.82 15.23 7.59
N ALA A 56 -5.07 14.83 7.30
CA ALA A 56 -5.89 14.06 8.22
C ALA A 56 -5.24 12.70 8.57
N VAL A 57 -4.68 11.99 7.59
CA VAL A 57 -3.98 10.72 7.82
C VAL A 57 -2.69 10.93 8.62
N LEU A 58 -1.90 11.97 8.36
CA LEU A 58 -0.68 12.25 9.14
C LEU A 58 -1.01 12.60 10.60
N LEU A 59 -2.07 13.37 10.85
CA LEU A 59 -2.57 13.64 12.20
C LEU A 59 -3.00 12.35 12.89
N ARG A 60 -3.57 11.39 12.15
CA ARG A 60 -3.88 10.06 12.67
C ARG A 60 -2.65 9.21 12.96
N GLU A 61 -1.68 9.17 12.06
CA GLU A 61 -0.45 8.39 12.21
C GLU A 61 0.42 8.87 13.40
N THR A 62 0.38 10.17 13.68
CA THR A 62 1.07 10.81 14.81
C THR A 62 0.30 10.69 16.13
N GLY A 63 -0.94 10.22 16.11
CA GLY A 63 -1.78 10.07 17.29
C GLY A 63 -2.44 11.36 17.78
N VAL A 64 -2.32 12.46 17.03
CA VAL A 64 -2.99 13.75 17.34
C VAL A 64 -4.50 13.64 17.17
N TRP A 65 -4.97 12.86 16.19
CA TRP A 65 -6.39 12.64 15.95
C TRP A 65 -6.69 11.14 15.78
N SER A 66 -7.77 10.64 16.40
CA SER A 66 -8.22 9.26 16.20
C SER A 66 -9.53 9.21 15.43
N PHE A 67 -9.52 8.49 14.32
CA PHE A 67 -10.73 8.11 13.59
C PHE A 67 -10.56 6.73 12.97
N ARG A 68 -11.69 6.07 12.71
CA ARG A 68 -11.72 4.73 12.10
C ARG A 68 -11.60 4.86 10.59
N LEU A 69 -10.69 4.09 9.99
CA LEU A 69 -10.62 3.95 8.55
C LEU A 69 -11.62 2.88 8.09
N PRO A 70 -12.13 2.99 6.84
CA PRO A 70 -12.97 1.95 6.27
C PRO A 70 -12.13 0.68 6.05
N GLU A 71 -12.22 -0.25 7.00
CA GLU A 71 -11.46 -1.49 7.02
C GLU A 71 -12.37 -2.70 6.77
N ASN A 72 -12.06 -3.50 5.76
CA ASN A 72 -12.67 -4.81 5.59
C ASN A 72 -11.85 -5.85 6.36
N ARG A 73 -12.35 -6.27 7.52
CA ARG A 73 -11.65 -7.19 8.45
C ARG A 73 -11.75 -8.67 8.05
N ARG A 74 -12.27 -8.98 6.87
CA ARG A 74 -12.39 -10.36 6.38
C ARG A 74 -11.04 -10.86 5.88
N LEU A 75 -10.34 -11.63 6.71
CA LEU A 75 -9.08 -12.28 6.32
C LEU A 75 -9.25 -13.13 5.05
N VAL A 76 -8.18 -13.21 4.26
CA VAL A 76 -8.16 -14.06 3.06
C VAL A 76 -8.33 -15.53 3.50
N PRO A 77 -9.32 -16.27 2.96
CA PRO A 77 -9.64 -17.62 3.43
C PRO A 77 -8.48 -18.60 3.22
N ASP A 78 -8.21 -19.51 4.16
CA ASP A 78 -7.13 -20.50 4.00
C ASP A 78 -7.39 -21.53 2.88
N THR A 79 -8.60 -21.56 2.32
CA THR A 79 -8.96 -22.43 1.19
C THR A 79 -8.11 -22.18 -0.06
N VAL A 80 -7.50 -20.99 -0.21
CA VAL A 80 -6.57 -20.73 -1.33
C VAL A 80 -5.37 -21.68 -1.34
N PHE A 81 -4.94 -22.21 -0.19
CA PHE A 81 -3.81 -23.14 -0.14
C PHE A 81 -4.09 -24.50 -0.77
N ARG A 82 -5.36 -24.81 -1.10
CA ARG A 82 -5.75 -26.02 -1.82
C ARG A 82 -5.40 -26.00 -3.30
N LEU A 83 -5.07 -24.83 -3.86
CA LEU A 83 -4.71 -24.65 -5.28
C LEU A 83 -3.29 -25.12 -5.63
N GLY A 84 -2.55 -25.67 -4.67
CA GLY A 84 -1.21 -26.21 -4.86
C GLY A 84 -0.09 -25.22 -4.56
N ARG A 85 1.14 -25.66 -4.78
CA ARG A 85 2.37 -25.05 -4.25
C ARG A 85 2.65 -23.61 -4.71
N HIS A 86 2.17 -23.21 -5.89
CA HIS A 86 2.43 -21.88 -6.46
C HIS A 86 1.16 -21.04 -6.62
N LEU A 87 0.06 -21.64 -7.07
CA LEU A 87 -1.19 -20.92 -7.30
C LEU A 87 -1.86 -20.45 -6.00
N GLY A 88 -1.76 -21.24 -4.92
CA GLY A 88 -2.28 -20.82 -3.62
C GLY A 88 -1.58 -19.56 -3.09
N PRO A 89 -0.24 -19.54 -2.98
CA PRO A 89 0.53 -18.34 -2.65
C PRO A 89 0.27 -17.15 -3.58
N LEU A 90 0.17 -17.39 -4.90
CA LEU A 90 -0.12 -16.35 -5.88
C LEU A 90 -1.48 -15.69 -5.65
N GLN A 91 -2.55 -16.48 -5.52
CA GLN A 91 -3.90 -15.93 -5.28
C GLN A 91 -3.99 -15.28 -3.91
N PHE A 92 -3.40 -15.90 -2.89
CA PHE A 92 -3.34 -15.31 -1.55
C PHE A 92 -2.65 -13.94 -1.60
N GLY A 93 -1.49 -13.85 -2.26
CA GLY A 93 -0.76 -12.61 -2.51
C GLY A 93 -1.57 -11.60 -3.30
N PHE A 94 -2.31 -12.02 -4.32
CA PHE A 94 -3.16 -11.17 -5.13
C PHE A 94 -4.30 -10.54 -4.31
N GLU A 95 -5.08 -11.33 -3.59
CA GLU A 95 -6.17 -10.80 -2.75
C GLU A 95 -5.64 -9.86 -1.67
N MET A 96 -4.54 -10.26 -1.03
CA MET A 96 -3.79 -9.44 -0.08
C MET A 96 -3.27 -8.13 -0.72
N GLY A 97 -2.80 -8.19 -1.96
CA GLY A 97 -2.24 -7.08 -2.73
C GLY A 97 -3.29 -6.09 -3.21
N THR A 98 -4.57 -6.49 -3.32
CA THR A 98 -5.63 -5.53 -3.63
C THR A 98 -5.96 -4.58 -2.47
N GLY A 99 -5.64 -4.97 -1.23
CA GLY A 99 -6.04 -4.25 -0.01
C GLY A 99 -7.53 -4.38 0.32
N ALA A 100 -8.34 -5.07 -0.49
CA ALA A 100 -9.80 -5.14 -0.32
C ALA A 100 -10.25 -6.05 0.83
N ARG A 101 -9.39 -6.98 1.27
CA ARG A 101 -9.69 -8.01 2.28
C ARG A 101 -8.67 -8.06 3.42
N THR A 102 -7.74 -7.11 3.51
CA THR A 102 -6.75 -7.16 4.59
C THR A 102 -6.62 -5.83 5.30
N TYR A 103 -6.47 -5.92 6.62
CA TYR A 103 -6.21 -4.77 7.46
C TYR A 103 -4.93 -4.06 7.00
N LEU A 104 -5.05 -2.76 6.75
CA LEU A 104 -3.92 -1.90 6.42
C LEU A 104 -3.43 -1.25 7.71
N PRO A 105 -2.18 -1.49 8.14
CA PRO A 105 -1.67 -0.97 9.41
C PRO A 105 -1.46 0.54 9.41
N SER A 106 -1.53 1.18 8.24
CA SER A 106 -1.37 2.62 8.04
C SER A 106 -2.48 3.16 7.15
N GLY A 107 -2.81 4.44 7.33
CA GLY A 107 -3.70 5.20 6.46
C GLY A 107 -3.06 5.63 5.13
N LEU A 108 -1.73 5.58 5.00
CA LEU A 108 -1.02 6.05 3.80
C LEU A 108 -1.48 5.40 2.49
N PRO A 109 -1.81 4.09 2.42
CA PRO A 109 -2.34 3.49 1.20
C PRO A 109 -3.70 4.09 0.75
N TYR A 110 -4.52 4.59 1.67
CA TYR A 110 -5.75 5.30 1.32
C TYR A 110 -5.44 6.64 0.67
N VAL A 111 -4.44 7.36 1.19
CA VAL A 111 -3.94 8.60 0.56
C VAL A 111 -3.40 8.30 -0.83
N ALA A 112 -2.64 7.21 -0.99
CA ALA A 112 -2.11 6.78 -2.28
C ALA A 112 -3.24 6.48 -3.28
N ALA A 113 -4.28 5.75 -2.87
CA ALA A 113 -5.43 5.46 -3.71
C ALA A 113 -6.16 6.75 -4.16
N ILE A 114 -6.34 7.71 -3.25
CA ILE A 114 -6.99 9.00 -3.56
C ILE A 114 -6.11 9.86 -4.47
N ALA A 115 -4.79 9.92 -4.24
CA ALA A 115 -3.85 10.61 -5.12
C ALA A 115 -3.87 9.97 -6.52
N VAL A 116 -3.82 8.64 -6.61
CA VAL A 116 -3.94 7.93 -7.89
C VAL A 116 -5.28 8.21 -8.56
N ALA A 117 -6.37 8.22 -7.80
CA ALA A 117 -7.70 8.49 -8.35
C ALA A 117 -7.83 9.93 -8.86
N LEU A 118 -7.25 10.92 -8.19
CA LEU A 118 -7.51 12.33 -8.50
C LEU A 118 -6.44 13.02 -9.36
N THR A 119 -5.21 12.51 -9.39
CA THR A 119 -4.08 13.23 -10.02
C THR A 119 -3.19 12.39 -10.92
N ALA A 120 -3.12 11.07 -10.75
CA ALA A 120 -2.13 10.26 -11.47
C ALA A 120 -2.43 10.09 -12.98
N SER A 121 -1.37 10.04 -13.78
CA SER A 121 -1.36 9.49 -15.14
C SER A 121 -1.27 7.95 -15.10
N LEU A 122 -1.45 7.28 -16.24
CA LEU A 122 -1.33 5.82 -16.32
C LEU A 122 0.05 5.30 -15.82
N PRO A 123 1.20 5.84 -16.28
CA PRO A 123 2.50 5.40 -15.76
C PRO A 123 2.66 5.61 -14.24
N ALA A 124 2.17 6.74 -13.72
CA ALA A 124 2.23 7.03 -12.29
C ALA A 124 1.34 6.09 -11.47
N ALA A 125 0.15 5.74 -11.97
CA ALA A 125 -0.73 4.77 -11.34
C ALA A 125 -0.10 3.37 -11.30
N LEU A 126 0.52 2.93 -12.41
CA LEU A 126 1.25 1.66 -12.46
C LEU A 126 2.42 1.65 -11.47
N ALA A 127 3.22 2.72 -11.42
CA ALA A 127 4.32 2.85 -10.48
C ALA A 127 3.84 2.82 -9.02
N ALA A 128 2.73 3.52 -8.71
CA ALA A 128 2.13 3.50 -7.38
C ALA A 128 1.62 2.10 -6.99
N GLY A 129 0.96 1.39 -7.91
CA GLY A 129 0.48 0.02 -7.70
C GLY A 129 1.62 -0.98 -7.47
N VAL A 130 2.70 -0.88 -8.27
CA VAL A 130 3.92 -1.67 -8.08
C VAL A 130 4.58 -1.34 -6.74
N GLY A 131 4.75 -0.05 -6.42
CA GLY A 131 5.33 0.40 -5.15
C GLY A 131 4.55 -0.10 -3.94
N PHE A 132 3.22 -0.06 -3.99
CA PHE A 132 2.35 -0.62 -2.96
C PHE A 132 2.55 -2.12 -2.78
N GLY A 133 2.52 -2.88 -3.88
CA GLY A 133 2.74 -4.33 -3.87
C GLY A 133 4.13 -4.71 -3.34
N LEU A 134 5.17 -4.01 -3.78
CA LEU A 134 6.56 -4.20 -3.32
C LEU A 134 6.72 -3.83 -1.83
N GLY A 135 6.13 -2.72 -1.38
CA GLY A 135 6.16 -2.34 0.04
C GLY A 135 5.53 -3.40 0.94
N ARG A 136 4.39 -3.97 0.50
CA ARG A 136 3.76 -5.10 1.18
C ARG A 136 4.62 -6.37 1.14
N ALA A 137 5.25 -6.66 0.01
CA ALA A 137 6.13 -7.80 -0.14
C ALA A 137 7.33 -7.69 0.80
N LEU A 138 7.97 -6.52 0.86
CA LEU A 138 9.05 -6.22 1.80
C LEU A 138 8.60 -6.42 3.25
N MET A 139 7.46 -5.81 3.65
CA MET A 139 6.94 -5.94 5.01
C MET A 139 6.69 -7.40 5.42
N THR A 140 6.11 -8.19 4.53
CA THR A 140 5.72 -9.58 4.83
C THR A 140 6.90 -10.56 4.78
N THR A 141 7.90 -10.29 3.94
CA THR A 141 9.09 -11.15 3.80
C THR A 141 10.25 -10.76 4.71
N ALA A 142 10.29 -9.52 5.21
CA ALA A 142 11.37 -9.07 6.09
C ALA A 142 11.46 -9.87 7.40
N ASN A 143 10.32 -10.36 7.91
CA ASN A 143 10.27 -11.27 9.07
C ASN A 143 11.00 -12.60 8.82
N LEU A 144 11.18 -13.04 7.57
CA LEU A 144 11.86 -14.32 7.25
C LEU A 144 13.33 -14.35 7.66
N ARG A 145 13.93 -13.20 8.00
CA ARG A 145 15.33 -13.08 8.41
C ARG A 145 15.53 -13.09 9.93
N TYR A 146 14.46 -13.17 10.72
CA TYR A 146 14.51 -13.07 12.17
C TYR A 146 14.14 -14.41 12.81
N ASP A 147 15.11 -15.07 13.43
CA ASP A 147 14.93 -16.28 14.23
C ASP A 147 15.31 -15.96 15.70
N GLY A 148 14.38 -16.03 16.67
CA GLY A 148 14.67 -15.82 18.10
C GLY A 148 13.50 -15.33 18.99
N GLU A 149 13.69 -15.33 20.32
CA GLU A 149 12.67 -14.98 21.35
C GLU A 149 12.20 -13.51 21.31
N SER A 150 13.09 -12.57 21.00
CA SER A 150 12.72 -11.16 20.77
C SER A 150 12.42 -10.86 19.29
N GLY A 151 13.08 -11.59 18.38
CA GLY A 151 12.78 -11.69 16.95
C GLY A 151 12.39 -10.39 16.24
N TRP A 152 11.49 -10.53 15.25
CA TRP A 152 10.92 -9.42 14.47
C TRP A 152 10.13 -8.41 15.32
N ASP A 153 9.41 -8.89 16.34
CA ASP A 153 8.52 -8.04 17.15
C ASP A 153 9.27 -7.11 18.09
N GLY A 154 10.47 -7.51 18.55
CA GLY A 154 11.37 -6.68 19.34
C GLY A 154 11.96 -5.54 18.50
N GLU A 155 12.46 -5.87 17.31
CA GLU A 155 12.99 -4.89 16.36
C GLU A 155 11.92 -3.90 15.89
N TRP A 156 10.72 -4.39 15.60
CA TRP A 156 9.58 -3.55 15.23
C TRP A 156 9.21 -2.58 16.35
N ARG A 157 9.24 -3.02 17.62
CA ARG A 157 8.99 -2.15 18.79
C ARG A 157 10.09 -1.11 18.97
N ALA A 158 11.36 -1.49 18.81
CA ALA A 158 12.50 -0.58 18.95
C ALA A 158 12.50 0.51 17.86
N HIS A 159 12.19 0.15 16.61
CA HIS A 159 12.33 1.02 15.45
C HIS A 159 11.01 1.57 14.90
N GLY A 160 9.86 1.18 15.45
CA GLY A 160 8.54 1.50 14.89
C GLY A 160 8.27 2.99 14.69
N ARG A 161 8.75 3.86 15.59
CA ARG A 161 8.63 5.33 15.43
C ARG A 161 9.45 5.83 14.24
N ALA A 162 10.70 5.39 14.12
CA ALA A 162 11.57 5.76 13.02
C ALA A 162 11.02 5.24 11.68
N LEU A 163 10.54 4.00 11.64
CA LEU A 163 9.92 3.41 10.46
C LEU A 163 8.67 4.19 10.02
N LYS A 164 7.80 4.58 10.95
CA LYS A 164 6.64 5.44 10.65
C LYS A 164 7.06 6.81 10.09
N ALA A 165 8.06 7.45 10.69
CA ALA A 165 8.56 8.73 10.21
C ALA A 165 9.18 8.63 8.81
N LEU A 166 10.02 7.63 8.58
CA LEU A 166 10.68 7.39 7.30
C LEU A 166 9.68 7.04 6.20
N THR A 167 8.72 6.16 6.47
CA THR A 167 7.68 5.80 5.49
C THR A 167 6.73 6.97 5.21
N GLY A 168 6.38 7.76 6.23
CA GLY A 168 5.64 9.00 6.06
C GLY A 168 6.39 10.00 5.19
N ALA A 169 7.67 10.26 5.48
CA ALA A 169 8.51 11.17 4.69
C ALA A 169 8.69 10.69 3.25
N ALA A 170 8.97 9.40 3.05
CA ALA A 170 9.11 8.78 1.74
C ALA A 170 7.82 8.84 0.90
N PHE A 171 6.66 9.00 1.54
CA PHE A 171 5.39 9.23 0.86
C PHE A 171 5.14 10.72 0.58
N VAL A 172 5.31 11.58 1.59
CA VAL A 172 4.99 13.01 1.53
C VAL A 172 5.90 13.75 0.56
N VAL A 173 7.22 13.51 0.61
CA VAL A 173 8.20 14.29 -0.15
C VAL A 173 8.00 14.14 -1.67
N PRO A 174 7.91 12.93 -2.25
CA PRO A 174 7.65 12.78 -3.67
C PRO A 174 6.28 13.34 -4.09
N LEU A 175 5.24 13.15 -3.26
CA LEU A 175 3.90 13.65 -3.58
C LEU A 175 3.85 15.19 -3.60
N ALA A 176 4.52 15.83 -2.65
CA ALA A 176 4.66 17.29 -2.62
C ALA A 176 5.47 17.80 -3.82
N ALA A 177 6.55 17.12 -4.19
CA ALA A 177 7.33 17.47 -5.38
C ALA A 177 6.47 17.45 -6.66
N VAL A 178 5.67 16.40 -6.84
CA VAL A 178 4.73 16.29 -7.98
C VAL A 178 3.64 17.37 -7.92
N ALA A 179 3.11 17.67 -6.73
CA ALA A 179 2.11 18.73 -6.58
C ALA A 179 2.68 20.10 -6.98
N VAL A 180 3.91 20.40 -6.53
CA VAL A 180 4.60 21.65 -6.86
C VAL A 180 4.79 21.75 -8.37
N THR A 181 5.40 20.75 -9.03
CA THR A 181 5.68 20.82 -10.48
C THR A 181 4.41 21.04 -11.30
N VAL A 182 3.32 20.34 -10.96
CA VAL A 182 2.02 20.50 -11.64
C VAL A 182 1.40 21.87 -11.41
N LEU A 183 1.49 22.42 -10.19
CA LEU A 183 0.88 23.71 -9.84
C LEU A 183 1.71 24.92 -10.30
N SER A 184 3.04 24.79 -10.38
CA SER A 184 3.92 25.84 -10.89
C SER A 184 3.95 25.92 -12.41
N GLY A 185 3.34 24.96 -13.11
CA GLY A 185 3.37 24.90 -14.58
C GLY A 185 4.78 24.67 -15.15
N THR A 186 5.72 24.25 -14.31
CA THR A 186 7.08 23.90 -14.73
C THR A 186 7.06 22.44 -15.21
N PRO A 187 7.43 22.17 -16.47
CA PRO A 187 7.39 20.82 -17.04
C PRO A 187 8.29 19.83 -16.30
#